data_AF-A0A9D6DWL5-F1
#
_entry.id   AF-A0A9D6DWL5-F1
#
_cell.length_a   1.000
_cell.length_b   1.000
_cell.length_c   1.000
_cell.angle_alpha   90.00
_cell.angle_beta   90.00
_cell.angle_gamma   90.00
#
_symmetry.space_group_name_H-M   'P 1'
#
loop_
_entity.id
_entity.type
_entity.pdbx_description
1 polymer ?
#
loop_
_entity_poly.entity_id
_entity_poly.type
_entity_poly.pdbx_seq_one_letter_code
_entity_poly.pdbx_strand_id
1 'polypeptide(L)'
;MKILITDPIPEEGRRILSNAFQVEYVPGLSEEELRRKIAHADALVVRSETKVTARVLEGAESLKIIGRAGVGTDNIDVDFATRKGILVVNSPEGNTISASEHTMGLLLALARNIPQAHVSLHGKSWKRSQFVGVELYNKVLGVVGLGKIGREVVRRARSFQMQIIGHDPYLTPEQVEELGIEMSGLDDLCAKADFITLHVPLTRETEKIIGPRQFTLMRPEARIVNCARGGIIDEDALHEALLGKKIAGAALDVFSQEPPFSSPLLDLEEVVVTPHLGASTEEAQLKVAVAVAEQIVDFLSGKPARSPVNLPAFRPEVLGEAAPYLGLAERMGSLLAQLAEGPIQSVGLTLFGELAEISAPGEVVLSTVILKGLLSHELGDGVNYVNAAHLARTRGIQVVEGRSHKAAESSNLFLVRVKTPTGEWTCGGSLPRGSRKGRIVQLNDFRVDLVP
;
A
#
# COMPACT_ATOMS: atom_id res chain seq x y z
N MET A 1 11.93 24.68 -4.59
CA MET A 1 11.81 23.24 -4.80
C MET A 1 11.19 22.97 -6.15
N LYS A 2 11.65 21.93 -6.85
CA LYS A 2 11.26 21.56 -8.21
C LYS A 2 10.48 20.24 -8.21
N ILE A 3 9.38 20.19 -8.94
CA ILE A 3 8.51 19.02 -9.07
C ILE A 3 8.51 18.57 -10.52
N LEU A 4 8.85 17.30 -10.75
CA LEU A 4 8.81 16.66 -12.05
C LEU A 4 7.54 15.80 -12.15
N ILE A 5 6.75 15.98 -13.21
CA ILE A 5 5.55 15.19 -13.48
C ILE A 5 5.75 14.47 -14.82
N THR A 6 5.74 13.13 -14.80
CA THR A 6 6.17 12.32 -15.96
C THR A 6 5.10 11.42 -16.55
N ASP A 7 3.91 11.41 -15.95
CA ASP A 7 2.72 10.77 -16.50
C ASP A 7 1.59 11.80 -16.65
N PRO A 8 0.63 11.58 -17.58
CA PRO A 8 -0.52 12.46 -17.73
C PRO A 8 -1.41 12.48 -16.48
N ILE A 9 -1.53 13.65 -15.85
CA ILE A 9 -2.46 13.88 -14.73
C ILE A 9 -3.41 15.06 -15.04
N PRO A 10 -4.63 15.06 -14.48
CA PRO A 10 -5.56 16.19 -14.57
C PRO A 10 -4.94 17.54 -14.22
N GLU A 11 -5.43 18.60 -14.86
CA GLU A 11 -4.93 19.97 -14.69
C GLU A 11 -5.03 20.46 -13.26
N GLU A 12 -6.07 20.07 -12.53
CA GLU A 12 -6.30 20.44 -11.15
C GLU A 12 -5.14 20.01 -10.25
N GLY A 13 -4.64 18.78 -10.42
CA GLY A 13 -3.48 18.26 -9.70
C GLY A 13 -2.21 19.05 -10.06
N ARG A 14 -2.00 19.36 -11.34
CA ARG A 14 -0.86 20.19 -11.80
C ARG A 14 -0.92 21.59 -11.19
N ARG A 15 -2.10 22.20 -11.14
CA ARG A 15 -2.33 23.55 -10.61
C ARG A 15 -2.03 23.65 -9.11
N ILE A 16 -2.44 22.65 -8.33
CA ILE A 16 -2.11 22.59 -6.89
C ILE A 16 -0.59 22.63 -6.69
N LEU A 17 0.15 21.85 -7.48
CA LEU A 17 1.60 21.80 -7.42
C LEU A 17 2.25 23.10 -7.88
N SER A 18 1.80 23.66 -9.02
CA SER A 18 2.39 24.88 -9.60
C SER A 18 2.11 26.13 -8.78
N ASN A 19 1.05 26.15 -7.97
CA ASN A 19 0.76 27.24 -7.05
C ASN A 19 1.73 27.28 -5.86
N ALA A 20 2.37 26.15 -5.53
CA ALA A 20 3.27 26.03 -4.39
C ALA A 20 4.75 25.97 -4.80
N PHE A 21 5.07 25.33 -5.93
CA PHE A 21 6.43 25.00 -6.34
C PHE A 21 6.62 25.11 -7.85
N GLN A 22 7.88 25.07 -8.30
CA GLN A 22 8.20 25.05 -9.72
C GLN A 22 7.88 23.66 -10.30
N VAL A 23 6.97 23.60 -11.28
CA VAL A 23 6.54 22.36 -11.92
C VAL A 23 7.12 22.23 -13.33
N GLU A 24 7.70 21.07 -13.62
CA GLU A 24 8.07 20.63 -14.96
C GLU A 24 7.18 19.42 -15.34
N TYR A 25 6.29 19.62 -16.31
CA TYR A 25 5.37 18.59 -16.82
C TYR A 25 5.88 18.05 -18.15
N VAL A 26 6.39 16.82 -18.16
CA VAL A 26 6.99 16.17 -19.33
C VAL A 26 6.55 14.70 -19.35
N PRO A 27 5.35 14.39 -19.84
CA PRO A 27 4.87 13.02 -19.91
C PRO A 27 5.62 12.19 -20.95
N GLY A 28 5.67 10.87 -20.77
CA GLY A 28 6.19 9.94 -21.78
C GLY A 28 7.71 9.90 -21.90
N LEU A 29 8.44 10.20 -20.82
CA LEU A 29 9.89 10.11 -20.79
C LEU A 29 10.37 8.65 -20.88
N SER A 30 11.44 8.43 -21.64
CA SER A 30 12.22 7.20 -21.52
C SER A 30 12.94 7.13 -20.17
N GLU A 31 13.33 5.92 -19.74
CA GLU A 31 14.07 5.71 -18.49
C GLU A 31 15.34 6.59 -18.41
N GLU A 32 16.05 6.75 -19.53
CA GLU A 32 17.31 7.49 -19.58
C GLU A 32 17.10 9.02 -19.58
N GLU A 33 15.97 9.51 -20.07
CA GLU A 33 15.58 10.92 -19.93
C GLU A 33 15.09 11.22 -18.52
N LEU A 34 14.30 10.32 -17.94
CA LEU A 34 13.84 10.39 -16.57
C LEU A 34 15.03 10.47 -15.60
N ARG A 35 16.01 9.57 -15.75
CA ARG A 35 17.24 9.56 -14.94
C ARG A 35 18.02 10.88 -14.98
N ARG A 36 18.04 11.56 -16.14
CA ARG A 36 18.69 12.87 -16.28
C ARG A 36 17.90 13.99 -15.61
N LYS A 37 16.57 14.00 -15.78
CA LYS A 37 15.71 15.06 -15.23
C LYS A 37 15.49 14.95 -13.73
N ILE A 38 15.48 13.73 -13.19
CA ILE A 38 15.19 13.47 -11.76
C ILE A 38 16.31 13.95 -10.83
N ALA A 39 17.54 14.10 -11.33
CA ALA A 39 18.70 14.50 -10.53
C ALA A 39 18.47 15.78 -9.72
N HIS A 40 17.75 16.75 -10.30
CA HIS A 40 17.50 18.05 -9.70
C HIS A 40 16.03 18.25 -9.26
N ALA A 41 15.25 17.17 -9.18
CA ALA A 41 13.87 17.23 -8.70
C ALA A 41 13.81 17.00 -7.19
N ASP A 42 13.02 17.80 -6.47
CA ASP A 42 12.68 17.56 -5.06
C ASP A 42 11.51 16.59 -4.93
N ALA A 43 10.61 16.56 -5.92
CA ALA A 43 9.48 15.63 -5.97
C ALA A 43 9.25 15.08 -7.37
N LEU A 44 8.76 13.85 -7.44
CA LEU A 44 8.35 13.17 -8.66
C LEU A 44 6.87 12.79 -8.56
N VAL A 45 6.08 13.08 -9.59
CA VAL A 45 4.70 12.61 -9.74
C VAL A 45 4.61 11.65 -10.91
N VAL A 46 4.12 10.43 -10.63
CA VAL A 46 3.89 9.37 -11.62
C VAL A 46 2.49 8.80 -11.49
N ARG A 47 2.05 8.06 -12.51
CA ARG A 47 0.89 7.17 -12.50
C ARG A 47 1.35 5.73 -12.66
N SER A 48 1.03 5.06 -13.76
CA SER A 48 1.32 3.64 -14.02
C SER A 48 2.30 3.43 -15.18
N GLU A 49 2.52 4.45 -16.02
CA GLU A 49 3.33 4.36 -17.23
C GLU A 49 4.81 4.46 -16.88
N THR A 50 5.21 5.54 -16.21
CA THR A 50 6.59 5.73 -15.78
C THR A 50 7.01 4.62 -14.80
N LYS A 51 8.09 3.91 -15.12
CA LYS A 51 8.75 2.96 -14.21
C LYS A 51 9.87 3.67 -13.45
N VAL A 52 9.73 3.76 -12.12
CA VAL A 52 10.69 4.38 -11.21
C VAL A 52 11.55 3.28 -10.59
N THR A 53 12.50 2.78 -11.38
CA THR A 53 13.41 1.68 -11.03
C THR A 53 14.53 2.14 -10.08
N ALA A 54 15.25 1.20 -9.45
CA ALA A 54 16.49 1.48 -8.74
C ALA A 54 17.46 2.34 -9.58
N ARG A 55 17.65 2.00 -10.86
CA ARG A 55 18.54 2.71 -11.79
C ARG A 55 18.12 4.18 -12.00
N VAL A 56 16.82 4.46 -12.03
CA VAL A 56 16.30 5.84 -12.07
C VAL A 56 16.62 6.56 -10.77
N LEU A 57 16.37 5.92 -9.63
CA LEU A 57 16.56 6.50 -8.30
C LEU A 57 18.03 6.66 -7.88
N GLU A 58 18.95 5.92 -8.49
CA GLU A 58 20.39 6.10 -8.29
C GLU A 58 20.85 7.52 -8.65
N GLY A 59 20.30 8.07 -9.74
CA GLY A 59 20.60 9.43 -10.21
C GLY A 59 19.82 10.53 -9.52
N ALA A 60 18.94 10.21 -8.55
CA ALA A 60 18.12 11.19 -7.85
C ALA A 60 18.89 11.78 -6.66
N GLU A 61 19.49 12.97 -6.84
CA GLU A 61 20.35 13.59 -5.83
C GLU A 61 19.57 14.38 -4.77
N SER A 62 18.47 15.04 -5.18
CA SER A 62 17.68 15.93 -4.33
C SER A 62 16.26 15.44 -4.03
N LEU A 63 15.89 14.26 -4.54
CA LEU A 63 14.53 13.77 -4.47
C LEU A 63 14.15 13.43 -3.03
N LYS A 64 13.02 13.98 -2.56
CA LYS A 64 12.52 13.78 -1.20
C LYS A 64 11.23 12.97 -1.16
N ILE A 65 10.42 13.07 -2.21
CA ILE A 65 9.12 12.39 -2.29
C ILE A 65 8.77 11.94 -3.71
N ILE A 66 8.17 10.76 -3.81
CA ILE A 66 7.53 10.24 -5.03
C ILE A 66 6.04 10.09 -4.72
N GLY A 67 5.21 10.79 -5.49
CA GLY A 67 3.76 10.66 -5.43
C GLY A 67 3.22 9.82 -6.57
N ARG A 68 2.62 8.68 -6.25
CA ARG A 68 1.90 7.85 -7.20
C ARG A 68 0.43 8.25 -7.22
N ALA A 69 -0.01 8.90 -8.30
CA ALA A 69 -1.41 9.23 -8.57
C ALA A 69 -2.22 7.96 -8.89
N GLY A 70 -2.57 7.22 -7.84
CA GLY A 70 -3.33 5.97 -7.85
C GLY A 70 -3.06 5.13 -6.60
N VAL A 71 -3.57 3.89 -6.54
CA VAL A 71 -3.42 2.99 -5.37
C VAL A 71 -2.16 2.13 -5.42
N GLY A 72 -2.00 1.27 -6.44
CA GLY A 72 -0.82 0.42 -6.61
C GLY A 72 0.47 1.24 -6.76
N THR A 73 1.59 0.68 -6.33
CA THR A 73 2.93 1.30 -6.47
C THR A 73 3.90 0.37 -7.18
N ASP A 74 3.35 -0.56 -7.97
CA ASP A 74 4.07 -1.67 -8.62
C ASP A 74 5.12 -1.17 -9.64
N ASN A 75 4.98 0.07 -10.11
CA ASN A 75 5.92 0.75 -10.98
C ASN A 75 7.01 1.54 -10.24
N ILE A 76 7.12 1.44 -8.92
CA ILE A 76 8.10 2.15 -8.10
C ILE A 76 8.90 1.13 -7.29
N ASP A 77 10.23 1.21 -7.34
CA ASP A 77 11.10 0.47 -6.42
C ASP A 77 11.06 1.12 -5.03
N VAL A 78 10.01 0.79 -4.27
CA VAL A 78 9.75 1.34 -2.93
C VAL A 78 10.87 1.00 -1.97
N ASP A 79 11.46 -0.19 -2.09
CA ASP A 79 12.58 -0.60 -1.24
C ASP A 79 13.82 0.25 -1.52
N PHE A 80 14.16 0.50 -2.78
CA PHE A 80 15.27 1.39 -3.14
C PHE A 80 15.00 2.83 -2.72
N ALA A 81 13.79 3.33 -2.93
CA ALA A 81 13.37 4.65 -2.47
C ALA A 81 13.56 4.78 -0.94
N THR A 82 13.15 3.74 -0.19
CA THR A 82 13.32 3.69 1.27
C THR A 82 14.79 3.73 1.66
N ARG A 83 15.68 3.00 0.97
CA ARG A 83 17.14 3.05 1.23
C ARG A 83 17.71 4.44 1.06
N LYS A 84 17.28 5.15 0.02
CA LYS A 84 17.66 6.53 -0.28
C LYS A 84 16.99 7.57 0.63
N GLY A 85 16.08 7.16 1.52
CA GLY A 85 15.34 8.07 2.39
C GLY A 85 14.26 8.88 1.65
N ILE A 86 13.80 8.39 0.50
CA ILE A 86 12.79 9.03 -0.34
C ILE A 86 11.42 8.53 0.09
N LEU A 87 10.52 9.44 0.46
CA LEU A 87 9.15 9.10 0.84
C LEU A 87 8.36 8.67 -0.40
N VAL A 88 7.62 7.57 -0.31
CA VAL A 88 6.64 7.18 -1.35
C VAL A 88 5.25 7.38 -0.79
N VAL A 89 4.40 8.10 -1.53
CA VAL A 89 2.99 8.30 -1.18
C VAL A 89 2.09 7.85 -2.32
N ASN A 90 0.88 7.39 -1.99
CA ASN A 90 -0.14 7.03 -2.96
C ASN A 90 -1.49 7.68 -2.62
N SER A 91 -2.55 7.30 -3.33
CA SER A 91 -3.92 7.75 -3.07
C SER A 91 -4.86 6.54 -2.95
N PRO A 92 -4.92 5.88 -1.78
CA PRO A 92 -5.56 4.57 -1.59
C PRO A 92 -7.07 4.57 -1.78
N GLU A 93 -7.73 5.72 -1.70
CA GLU A 93 -9.20 5.81 -1.73
C GLU A 93 -9.76 6.17 -3.10
N GLY A 94 -8.94 6.81 -3.95
CA GLY A 94 -9.42 7.51 -5.14
C GLY A 94 -10.03 6.61 -6.22
N ASN A 95 -9.72 5.31 -6.22
CA ASN A 95 -10.21 4.38 -7.25
C ASN A 95 -11.28 3.38 -6.74
N THR A 96 -11.68 3.41 -5.47
CA THR A 96 -12.51 2.36 -4.87
C THR A 96 -13.81 2.14 -5.65
N ILE A 97 -14.50 3.24 -5.95
CA ILE A 97 -15.78 3.23 -6.66
C ILE A 97 -15.59 2.75 -8.10
N SER A 98 -14.67 3.36 -8.83
CA SER A 98 -14.43 3.01 -10.24
C SER A 98 -13.97 1.55 -10.42
N ALA A 99 -13.14 1.03 -9.52
CA ALA A 99 -12.71 -0.37 -9.58
C ALA A 99 -13.87 -1.32 -9.26
N SER A 100 -14.74 -0.96 -8.31
CA SER A 100 -15.95 -1.74 -8.00
C SER A 100 -16.94 -1.75 -9.17
N GLU A 101 -17.11 -0.62 -9.86
CA GLU A 101 -17.97 -0.49 -11.03
C GLU A 101 -17.41 -1.26 -12.23
N HIS A 102 -16.10 -1.17 -12.45
CA HIS A 102 -15.42 -1.94 -13.50
C HIS A 102 -15.54 -3.44 -13.26
N THR A 103 -15.41 -3.89 -12.01
CA THR A 103 -15.63 -5.30 -11.64
C THR A 103 -17.05 -5.74 -12.01
N MET A 104 -18.07 -4.97 -11.63
CA MET A 104 -19.47 -5.29 -11.97
C MET A 104 -19.71 -5.23 -13.48
N GLY A 105 -19.06 -4.29 -14.19
CA GLY A 105 -19.10 -4.16 -15.63
C GLY A 105 -18.52 -5.38 -16.34
N LEU A 106 -17.33 -5.84 -15.94
CA LEU A 106 -16.71 -7.06 -16.46
C LEU A 106 -17.50 -8.31 -16.12
N LEU A 107 -18.09 -8.38 -14.93
CA LEU A 107 -18.96 -9.48 -14.53
C LEU A 107 -20.20 -9.58 -15.44
N LEU A 108 -20.84 -8.45 -15.78
CA LEU A 108 -21.94 -8.41 -16.75
C LEU A 108 -21.47 -8.69 -18.18
N ALA A 109 -20.33 -8.14 -18.60
CA ALA A 109 -19.76 -8.38 -19.92
C ALA A 109 -19.50 -9.86 -20.15
N LEU A 110 -18.95 -10.54 -19.14
CA LEU A 110 -18.69 -11.98 -19.14
C LEU A 110 -19.98 -12.80 -19.11
N ALA A 111 -20.96 -12.41 -18.29
CA ALA A 111 -22.24 -13.12 -18.21
C ALA A 111 -23.03 -13.07 -19.54
N ARG A 112 -22.84 -12.02 -20.34
CA ARG A 112 -23.69 -11.70 -21.50
C ARG A 112 -22.97 -11.69 -22.86
N ASN A 113 -21.69 -12.08 -22.90
CA ASN A 113 -20.86 -12.08 -24.12
C ASN A 113 -20.84 -10.71 -24.84
N ILE A 114 -20.81 -9.62 -24.06
CA ILE A 114 -20.99 -8.26 -24.61
C ILE A 114 -19.90 -7.94 -25.66
N PRO A 115 -18.59 -8.13 -25.39
CA PRO A 115 -17.55 -7.80 -26.35
C PRO A 115 -17.66 -8.61 -27.65
N GLN A 116 -17.92 -9.91 -27.54
CA GLN A 116 -18.02 -10.83 -28.68
C GLN A 116 -19.22 -10.48 -29.57
N ALA A 117 -20.38 -10.20 -28.95
CA ALA A 117 -21.58 -9.78 -29.66
C ALA A 117 -21.41 -8.39 -30.32
N HIS A 118 -20.74 -7.46 -29.64
CA HIS A 118 -20.40 -6.14 -30.17
C HIS A 118 -19.52 -6.24 -31.42
N VAL A 119 -18.44 -7.03 -31.36
CA VAL A 119 -17.53 -7.26 -32.50
C VAL A 119 -18.27 -7.88 -33.68
N SER A 120 -19.16 -8.85 -33.44
CA SER A 120 -19.99 -9.46 -34.50
C SER A 120 -20.80 -8.42 -35.28
N LEU A 121 -21.42 -7.46 -34.59
CA LEU A 121 -22.23 -6.42 -35.23
C LEU A 121 -21.38 -5.35 -35.94
N HIS A 122 -20.21 -5.00 -35.40
CA HIS A 122 -19.24 -4.17 -36.12
C HIS A 122 -18.77 -4.83 -37.42
N GLY A 123 -18.64 -6.16 -37.42
CA GLY A 123 -18.41 -6.98 -38.61
C GLY A 123 -19.64 -7.19 -39.50
N LYS A 124 -20.77 -6.51 -39.22
CA LYS A 124 -22.05 -6.64 -39.93
C LYS A 124 -22.62 -8.07 -39.96
N SER A 125 -22.34 -8.86 -38.93
CA SER A 125 -22.83 -10.24 -38.78
C SER A 125 -23.86 -10.36 -37.65
N TRP A 126 -25.05 -10.88 -37.98
CA TRP A 126 -26.14 -11.09 -37.03
C TRP A 126 -26.12 -12.52 -36.48
N LYS A 127 -25.38 -12.75 -35.38
CA LYS A 127 -25.18 -14.08 -34.77
C LYS A 127 -25.97 -14.28 -33.47
N ARG A 128 -27.23 -13.82 -33.44
CA ARG A 128 -28.07 -13.82 -32.22
C ARG A 128 -28.13 -15.15 -31.48
N SER A 129 -28.22 -16.28 -32.21
CA SER A 129 -28.33 -17.61 -31.61
C SER A 129 -27.04 -18.13 -30.97
N GLN A 130 -25.87 -17.55 -31.29
CA GLN A 130 -24.59 -17.97 -30.74
C GLN A 130 -24.34 -17.40 -29.33
N PHE A 131 -24.92 -16.23 -29.02
CA PHE A 131 -24.62 -15.49 -27.79
C PHE A 131 -25.69 -15.70 -26.71
N VAL A 132 -25.78 -16.93 -26.19
CA VAL A 132 -26.63 -17.24 -25.04
C VAL A 132 -25.86 -16.90 -23.75
N GLY A 133 -26.36 -15.92 -23.00
CA GLY A 133 -25.77 -15.52 -21.71
C GLY A 133 -26.44 -16.20 -20.52
N VAL A 134 -26.01 -15.81 -19.32
CA VAL A 134 -26.60 -16.23 -18.05
C VAL A 134 -27.10 -15.03 -17.25
N GLU A 135 -28.07 -15.26 -16.37
CA GLU A 135 -28.55 -14.27 -15.41
C GLU A 135 -27.68 -14.26 -14.15
N LEU A 136 -27.59 -13.10 -13.50
CA LEU A 136 -27.00 -12.97 -12.16
C LEU A 136 -28.00 -13.26 -11.05
N TYR A 137 -29.30 -13.10 -11.32
CA TYR A 137 -30.37 -13.27 -10.36
C TYR A 137 -30.30 -14.65 -9.68
N ASN A 138 -30.33 -14.66 -8.34
CA ASN A 138 -30.20 -15.87 -7.50
C ASN A 138 -28.93 -16.71 -7.72
N LYS A 139 -27.92 -16.20 -8.43
CA LYS A 139 -26.61 -16.85 -8.53
C LYS A 139 -25.73 -16.54 -7.33
N VAL A 140 -24.80 -17.44 -7.04
CA VAL A 140 -23.83 -17.28 -5.95
C VAL A 140 -22.61 -16.53 -6.47
N LEU A 141 -22.33 -15.37 -5.89
CA LEU A 141 -21.09 -14.62 -6.05
C LEU A 141 -20.14 -14.92 -4.89
N GLY A 142 -19.02 -15.56 -5.20
CA GLY A 142 -17.87 -15.68 -4.32
C GLY A 142 -16.99 -14.43 -4.40
N VAL A 143 -16.77 -13.76 -3.27
CA VAL A 143 -15.92 -12.57 -3.16
C VAL A 143 -14.68 -12.90 -2.32
N VAL A 144 -13.51 -12.96 -2.97
CA VAL A 144 -12.22 -13.23 -2.32
C VAL A 144 -11.54 -11.90 -2.01
N GLY A 145 -11.43 -11.55 -0.73
CA GLY A 145 -10.97 -10.26 -0.24
C GLY A 145 -12.13 -9.29 -0.02
N LEU A 146 -12.29 -8.84 1.22
CA LEU A 146 -13.39 -7.96 1.69
C LEU A 146 -12.83 -6.64 2.23
N GLY A 147 -11.80 -6.13 1.56
CA GLY A 147 -11.34 -4.75 1.69
C GLY A 147 -12.31 -3.74 1.08
N LYS A 148 -11.88 -2.48 0.93
CA LYS A 148 -12.74 -1.37 0.44
C LYS A 148 -13.47 -1.70 -0.87
N ILE A 149 -12.75 -2.22 -1.87
CA ILE A 149 -13.35 -2.56 -3.19
C ILE A 149 -14.30 -3.75 -3.07
N GLY A 150 -13.87 -4.84 -2.41
CA GLY A 150 -14.69 -6.04 -2.25
C GLY A 150 -16.04 -5.74 -1.58
N ARG A 151 -16.04 -4.89 -0.54
CA ARG A 151 -17.29 -4.44 0.12
C ARG A 151 -18.20 -3.63 -0.80
N GLU A 152 -17.64 -2.75 -1.62
CA GLU A 152 -18.42 -1.98 -2.61
C GLU A 152 -18.98 -2.87 -3.73
N VAL A 153 -18.28 -3.94 -4.10
CA VAL A 153 -18.76 -4.98 -5.02
C VAL A 153 -19.90 -5.78 -4.38
N VAL A 154 -19.76 -6.22 -3.13
CA VAL A 154 -20.84 -6.89 -2.36
C VAL A 154 -22.11 -6.03 -2.36
N ARG A 155 -21.98 -4.74 -2.06
CA ARG A 155 -23.10 -3.80 -2.05
C ARG A 155 -23.83 -3.74 -3.40
N ARG A 156 -23.09 -3.67 -4.51
CA ARG A 156 -23.66 -3.61 -5.88
C ARG A 156 -24.26 -4.95 -6.31
N ALA A 157 -23.60 -6.07 -5.99
CA ALA A 157 -24.08 -7.40 -6.33
C ALA A 157 -25.42 -7.73 -5.66
N ARG A 158 -25.67 -7.22 -4.45
CA ARG A 158 -26.99 -7.32 -3.79
C ARG A 158 -28.12 -6.68 -4.59
N SER A 159 -27.86 -5.59 -5.33
CA SER A 159 -28.87 -4.97 -6.19
C SER A 159 -29.27 -5.85 -7.38
N PHE A 160 -28.41 -6.81 -7.77
CA PHE A 160 -28.74 -7.87 -8.73
C PHE A 160 -29.36 -9.11 -8.07
N GLN A 161 -29.62 -9.06 -6.76
CA GLN A 161 -30.19 -10.15 -5.96
C GLN A 161 -29.35 -11.44 -6.08
N MET A 162 -28.03 -11.29 -6.12
CA MET A 162 -27.09 -12.40 -5.99
C MET A 162 -27.01 -12.86 -4.53
N GLN A 163 -26.77 -14.15 -4.32
CA GLN A 163 -26.34 -14.69 -3.04
C GLN A 163 -24.83 -14.49 -2.91
N ILE A 164 -24.35 -14.09 -1.74
CA ILE A 164 -22.95 -13.67 -1.57
C ILE A 164 -22.26 -14.55 -0.54
N ILE A 165 -21.12 -15.11 -0.94
CA ILE A 165 -20.20 -15.85 -0.08
C ILE A 165 -18.85 -15.11 -0.08
N GLY A 166 -18.34 -14.76 1.09
CA GLY A 166 -17.08 -14.05 1.27
C GLY A 166 -15.95 -14.96 1.76
N HIS A 167 -14.73 -14.66 1.33
CA HIS A 167 -13.51 -15.21 1.91
C HIS A 167 -12.52 -14.08 2.22
N ASP A 168 -12.26 -13.85 3.51
CA ASP A 168 -11.23 -12.94 3.98
C ASP A 168 -10.79 -13.37 5.40
N PRO A 169 -9.56 -13.88 5.58
CA PRO A 169 -9.11 -14.40 6.87
C PRO A 169 -8.76 -13.29 7.88
N TYR A 170 -8.80 -12.02 7.48
CA TYR A 170 -8.35 -10.89 8.30
C TYR A 170 -9.50 -10.06 8.88
N LEU A 171 -10.76 -10.41 8.58
CA LEU A 171 -11.91 -9.70 9.16
C LEU A 171 -12.17 -10.12 10.61
N THR A 172 -12.54 -9.15 11.44
CA THR A 172 -13.04 -9.42 12.78
C THR A 172 -14.48 -9.95 12.76
N PRO A 173 -14.94 -10.67 13.80
CA PRO A 173 -16.32 -11.15 13.88
C PRO A 173 -17.36 -10.03 13.69
N GLU A 174 -17.11 -8.85 14.25
CA GLU A 174 -18.00 -7.68 14.14
C GLU A 174 -18.10 -7.18 12.69
N GLN A 175 -16.99 -7.18 11.95
CA GLN A 175 -16.98 -6.79 10.54
C GLN A 175 -17.72 -7.80 9.66
N VAL A 176 -17.65 -9.09 10.00
CA VAL A 176 -18.40 -10.14 9.29
C VAL A 176 -19.91 -9.97 9.51
N GLU A 177 -20.32 -9.72 10.76
CA GLU A 177 -21.73 -9.50 11.12
C GLU A 177 -22.29 -8.26 10.39
N GLU A 178 -21.54 -7.16 10.37
CA GLU A 178 -21.93 -5.93 9.67
C GLU A 178 -22.14 -6.16 8.16
N LEU A 179 -21.33 -7.02 7.54
CA LEU A 179 -21.47 -7.33 6.12
C LEU A 179 -22.73 -8.14 5.84
N GLY A 180 -23.19 -9.00 6.76
CA GLY A 180 -24.40 -9.82 6.60
C GLY A 180 -24.34 -10.79 5.42
N ILE A 181 -23.16 -11.36 5.15
CA ILE A 181 -22.92 -12.35 4.08
C ILE A 181 -22.45 -13.68 4.69
N GLU A 182 -22.59 -14.78 3.95
CA GLU A 182 -22.00 -16.06 4.35
C GLU A 182 -20.47 -15.96 4.22
N MET A 183 -19.73 -16.40 5.24
CA MET A 183 -18.28 -16.51 5.18
C MET A 183 -17.87 -17.96 5.03
N SER A 184 -16.87 -18.24 4.19
CA SER A 184 -16.35 -19.59 3.99
C SER A 184 -14.84 -19.62 3.73
N GLY A 185 -14.28 -20.83 3.76
CA GLY A 185 -12.92 -21.07 3.27
C GLY A 185 -12.87 -20.97 1.74
N LEU A 186 -11.70 -20.65 1.18
CA LEU A 186 -11.53 -20.45 -0.26
C LEU A 186 -12.02 -21.62 -1.11
N ASP A 187 -11.72 -22.84 -0.69
CA ASP A 187 -12.12 -24.06 -1.41
C ASP A 187 -13.65 -24.25 -1.45
N ASP A 188 -14.33 -23.99 -0.33
CA ASP A 188 -15.80 -24.08 -0.24
C ASP A 188 -16.47 -22.98 -1.07
N LEU A 189 -15.91 -21.77 -1.04
CA LEU A 189 -16.32 -20.68 -1.93
C LEU A 189 -16.18 -21.09 -3.40
N CYS A 190 -15.05 -21.67 -3.80
CA CYS A 190 -14.83 -22.12 -5.18
C CYS A 190 -15.83 -23.21 -5.60
N ALA A 191 -16.17 -24.13 -4.71
CA ALA A 191 -17.13 -25.19 -4.97
C ALA A 191 -18.58 -24.67 -5.11
N LYS A 192 -18.95 -23.66 -4.33
CA LYS A 192 -20.32 -23.13 -4.28
C LYS A 192 -20.58 -22.00 -5.27
N ALA A 193 -19.59 -21.23 -5.69
CA ALA A 193 -19.80 -20.02 -6.47
C ALA A 193 -20.15 -20.29 -7.96
N ASP A 194 -21.10 -19.52 -8.50
CA ASP A 194 -21.34 -19.42 -9.95
C ASP A 194 -20.44 -18.35 -10.59
N PHE A 195 -20.14 -17.30 -9.81
CA PHE A 195 -19.24 -16.22 -10.18
C PHE A 195 -18.23 -16.01 -9.05
N ILE A 196 -16.97 -15.79 -9.38
CA ILE A 196 -15.91 -15.50 -8.41
C ILE A 196 -15.25 -14.18 -8.79
N THR A 197 -15.04 -13.29 -7.82
CA THR A 197 -14.30 -12.04 -8.02
C THR A 197 -13.22 -11.87 -6.96
N LEU A 198 -12.06 -11.35 -7.38
CA LEU A 198 -10.86 -11.23 -6.56
C LEU A 198 -10.59 -9.76 -6.23
N HIS A 199 -10.35 -9.47 -4.96
CA HIS A 199 -10.09 -8.14 -4.40
C HIS A 199 -9.01 -8.15 -3.31
N VAL A 200 -8.01 -9.03 -3.47
CA VAL A 200 -6.85 -9.13 -2.59
C VAL A 200 -5.64 -8.39 -3.17
N PRO A 201 -4.71 -7.87 -2.34
CA PRO A 201 -3.40 -7.44 -2.83
C PRO A 201 -2.61 -8.65 -3.35
N LEU A 202 -1.57 -8.41 -4.16
CA LEU A 202 -0.58 -9.44 -4.50
C LEU A 202 0.48 -9.50 -3.40
N THR A 203 0.53 -10.62 -2.69
CA THR A 203 1.51 -10.95 -1.64
C THR A 203 2.00 -12.38 -1.86
N ARG A 204 2.95 -12.84 -1.04
CA ARG A 204 3.37 -14.25 -1.07
C ARG A 204 2.24 -15.21 -0.72
N GLU A 205 1.28 -14.80 0.10
CA GLU A 205 0.13 -15.65 0.45
C GLU A 205 -0.96 -15.67 -0.64
N THR A 206 -1.05 -14.62 -1.46
CA THR A 206 -2.11 -14.46 -2.46
C THR A 206 -1.65 -14.67 -3.90
N GLU A 207 -0.34 -14.76 -4.13
CA GLU A 207 0.24 -15.15 -5.41
C GLU A 207 -0.27 -16.54 -5.81
N LYS A 208 -0.88 -16.63 -6.99
CA LYS A 208 -1.47 -17.84 -7.55
C LYS A 208 -2.45 -18.55 -6.60
N ILE A 209 -3.14 -17.79 -5.74
CA ILE A 209 -4.11 -18.33 -4.77
C ILE A 209 -5.26 -19.06 -5.48
N ILE A 210 -5.59 -18.65 -6.71
CA ILE A 210 -6.44 -19.41 -7.62
C ILE A 210 -5.54 -20.14 -8.61
N GLY A 211 -5.26 -21.41 -8.32
CA GLY A 211 -4.44 -22.30 -9.16
C GLY A 211 -5.18 -23.57 -9.58
N PRO A 212 -4.46 -24.60 -10.07
CA PRO A 212 -5.04 -25.85 -10.58
C PRO A 212 -6.02 -26.53 -9.61
N ARG A 213 -5.72 -26.48 -8.30
CA ARG A 213 -6.60 -27.03 -7.26
C ARG A 213 -7.94 -26.31 -7.22
N GLN A 214 -7.93 -24.98 -7.17
CA GLN A 214 -9.16 -24.18 -7.09
C GLN A 214 -10.02 -24.39 -8.34
N PHE A 215 -9.41 -24.41 -9.54
CA PHE A 215 -10.15 -24.71 -10.78
C PHE A 215 -10.76 -26.12 -10.79
N THR A 216 -10.18 -27.10 -10.09
CA THR A 216 -10.77 -28.44 -9.97
C THR A 216 -12.02 -28.45 -9.07
N LEU A 217 -12.10 -27.54 -8.12
CA LEU A 217 -13.25 -27.41 -7.21
C LEU A 217 -14.41 -26.64 -7.84
N MET A 218 -14.13 -25.76 -8.80
CA MET A 218 -15.14 -24.95 -9.47
C MET A 218 -16.11 -25.80 -10.30
N ARG A 219 -17.35 -25.32 -10.38
CA ARG A 219 -18.36 -25.90 -11.26
C ARG A 219 -18.04 -25.57 -12.74
N PRO A 220 -18.37 -26.45 -13.71
CA PRO A 220 -18.18 -26.16 -15.14
C PRO A 220 -18.80 -24.84 -15.61
N GLU A 221 -19.89 -24.41 -14.98
CA GLU A 221 -20.59 -23.17 -15.29
C GLU A 221 -19.97 -21.92 -14.62
N ALA A 222 -18.98 -22.10 -13.74
CA ALA A 222 -18.38 -21.02 -12.97
C ALA A 222 -17.65 -20.02 -13.87
N ARG A 223 -17.66 -18.75 -13.47
CA ARG A 223 -17.00 -17.64 -14.16
C ARG A 223 -16.14 -16.86 -13.18
N ILE A 224 -14.95 -16.44 -13.57
CA ILE A 224 -14.03 -15.72 -12.68
C ILE A 224 -13.71 -14.32 -13.21
N VAL A 225 -13.62 -13.34 -12.32
CA VAL A 225 -13.28 -11.95 -12.63
C VAL A 225 -12.09 -11.51 -11.79
N ASN A 226 -11.08 -10.91 -12.42
CA ASN A 226 -9.95 -10.31 -11.73
C ASN A 226 -9.72 -8.88 -12.22
N CYS A 227 -10.07 -7.93 -11.35
CA CYS A 227 -9.76 -6.50 -11.49
C CYS A 227 -8.79 -6.01 -10.41
N ALA A 228 -8.16 -6.92 -9.66
CA ALA A 228 -7.34 -6.58 -8.50
C ALA A 228 -5.86 -6.43 -8.88
N ARG A 229 -5.15 -7.55 -9.04
CA ARG A 229 -3.74 -7.59 -9.49
C ARG A 229 -3.49 -8.81 -10.35
N GLY A 230 -2.58 -8.66 -11.32
CA GLY A 230 -2.00 -9.77 -12.05
C GLY A 230 -1.29 -10.75 -11.11
N GLY A 231 -1.21 -12.02 -11.50
CA GLY A 231 -0.54 -13.06 -10.71
C GLY A 231 -1.30 -13.59 -9.49
N ILE A 232 -2.48 -13.04 -9.13
CA ILE A 232 -3.36 -13.65 -8.11
C ILE A 232 -3.96 -14.96 -8.66
N ILE A 233 -4.31 -14.97 -9.94
CA ILE A 233 -4.69 -16.17 -10.67
C ILE A 233 -3.43 -16.72 -11.34
N ASP A 234 -3.25 -18.04 -11.25
CA ASP A 234 -2.27 -18.72 -12.09
C ASP A 234 -2.77 -18.74 -13.55
N GLU A 235 -2.23 -17.85 -14.39
CA GLU A 235 -2.71 -17.62 -15.76
C GLU A 235 -2.56 -18.86 -16.67
N ASP A 236 -1.52 -19.67 -16.46
CA ASP A 236 -1.33 -20.94 -17.17
C ASP A 236 -2.42 -21.95 -16.77
N ALA A 237 -2.72 -22.05 -15.47
CA ALA A 237 -3.78 -22.92 -14.97
C ALA A 237 -5.17 -22.44 -15.42
N LEU A 238 -5.37 -21.12 -15.54
CA LEU A 238 -6.59 -20.53 -16.07
C LEU A 238 -6.78 -20.90 -17.54
N HIS A 239 -5.72 -20.79 -18.35
CA HIS A 239 -5.72 -21.17 -19.76
C HIS A 239 -6.13 -22.65 -19.92
N GLU A 240 -5.49 -23.56 -19.18
CA GLU A 240 -5.82 -24.98 -19.21
C GLU A 240 -7.23 -25.29 -18.72
N ALA A 241 -7.70 -24.58 -17.69
CA ALA A 241 -9.06 -24.74 -17.17
C ALA A 241 -10.11 -24.32 -18.21
N LEU A 242 -9.87 -23.24 -18.96
CA LEU A 242 -10.77 -22.78 -20.02
C LEU A 242 -10.74 -23.71 -21.23
N LEU A 243 -9.54 -24.08 -21.70
CA LEU A 243 -9.37 -25.01 -22.83
C LEU A 243 -10.03 -26.37 -22.54
N GLY A 244 -9.87 -26.86 -21.30
CA GLY A 244 -10.48 -28.08 -20.80
C GLY A 244 -11.95 -27.96 -20.39
N LYS A 245 -12.58 -26.78 -20.55
CA LYS A 245 -13.97 -26.48 -20.17
C LYS A 245 -14.30 -26.81 -18.71
N LYS A 246 -13.33 -26.62 -17.81
CA LYS A 246 -13.50 -26.75 -16.36
C LYS A 246 -14.28 -25.58 -15.76
N ILE A 247 -14.22 -24.43 -16.42
CA ILE A 247 -15.00 -23.23 -16.11
C ILE A 247 -15.52 -22.62 -17.41
N ALA A 248 -16.56 -21.78 -17.31
CA ALA A 248 -17.29 -21.25 -18.46
C ALA A 248 -16.71 -19.96 -19.04
N GLY A 249 -15.78 -19.30 -18.34
CA GLY A 249 -15.16 -18.08 -18.83
C GLY A 249 -14.45 -17.27 -17.75
N ALA A 250 -13.69 -16.27 -18.19
CA ALA A 250 -12.99 -15.35 -17.31
C ALA A 250 -13.06 -13.90 -17.80
N ALA A 251 -12.98 -12.94 -16.89
CA ALA A 251 -12.77 -11.54 -17.23
C ALA A 251 -11.58 -10.96 -16.48
N LEU A 252 -10.60 -10.43 -17.21
CA LEU A 252 -9.32 -9.98 -16.68
C LEU A 252 -9.08 -8.52 -17.06
N ASP A 253 -8.90 -7.68 -16.06
CA ASP A 253 -8.42 -6.31 -16.25
C ASP A 253 -6.90 -6.20 -16.06
N VAL A 254 -6.29 -7.19 -15.42
CA VAL A 254 -4.90 -7.15 -14.93
C VAL A 254 -4.19 -8.45 -15.26
N PHE A 255 -2.89 -8.35 -15.52
CA PHE A 255 -2.06 -9.48 -15.96
C PHE A 255 -0.73 -9.53 -15.20
N SER A 256 -0.17 -10.72 -15.03
CA SER A 256 1.13 -10.95 -14.40
C SER A 256 2.25 -10.18 -15.10
N GLN A 257 2.16 -10.06 -16.42
CA GLN A 257 3.00 -9.21 -17.25
C GLN A 257 2.14 -8.25 -18.07
N GLU A 258 2.38 -6.95 -17.91
CA GLU A 258 1.69 -5.89 -18.65
C GLU A 258 2.71 -5.06 -19.46
N PRO A 259 2.50 -4.87 -20.78
CA PRO A 259 1.36 -5.33 -21.61
C PRO A 259 1.35 -6.84 -21.91
N PRO A 260 0.18 -7.51 -21.94
CA PRO A 260 0.06 -8.97 -21.99
C PRO A 260 0.07 -9.56 -23.41
N PHE A 261 0.78 -8.94 -24.36
CA PHE A 261 0.65 -9.29 -25.79
C PHE A 261 1.06 -10.73 -26.14
N SER A 262 1.81 -11.41 -25.27
CA SER A 262 2.19 -12.81 -25.42
C SER A 262 1.29 -13.79 -24.67
N SER A 263 0.24 -13.31 -23.98
CA SER A 263 -0.63 -14.18 -23.18
C SER A 263 -1.56 -14.98 -24.08
N PRO A 264 -1.61 -16.33 -23.97
CA PRO A 264 -2.52 -17.15 -24.77
C PRO A 264 -3.99 -16.94 -24.37
N LEU A 265 -4.26 -16.33 -23.22
CA LEU A 265 -5.61 -15.97 -22.79
C LEU A 265 -6.27 -14.95 -23.74
N LEU A 266 -5.48 -14.19 -24.50
CA LEU A 266 -6.00 -13.25 -25.50
C LEU A 266 -6.63 -13.94 -26.71
N ASP A 267 -6.33 -15.22 -26.93
CA ASP A 267 -6.83 -15.99 -28.08
C ASP A 267 -8.15 -16.71 -27.79
N LEU A 268 -8.64 -16.70 -26.55
CA LEU A 268 -9.83 -17.43 -26.11
C LEU A 268 -11.09 -16.57 -26.16
N GLU A 269 -12.13 -17.01 -26.88
CA GLU A 269 -13.41 -16.29 -26.99
C GLU A 269 -14.14 -16.16 -25.64
N GLU A 270 -13.92 -17.08 -24.71
CA GLU A 270 -14.52 -17.10 -23.37
C GLU A 270 -13.86 -16.11 -22.39
N VAL A 271 -12.81 -15.42 -22.82
CA VAL A 271 -12.07 -14.45 -22.01
C VAL A 271 -12.41 -13.03 -22.42
N VAL A 272 -12.95 -12.25 -21.49
CA VAL A 272 -13.12 -10.81 -21.64
C VAL A 272 -11.90 -10.11 -21.05
N VAL A 273 -11.25 -9.25 -21.83
CA VAL A 273 -10.05 -8.54 -21.35
C VAL A 273 -10.18 -7.04 -21.48
N THR A 274 -9.60 -6.32 -20.52
CA THR A 274 -9.44 -4.87 -20.58
C THR A 274 -8.02 -4.49 -20.16
N PRO A 275 -7.45 -3.40 -20.70
CA PRO A 275 -6.06 -3.02 -20.44
C PRO A 275 -5.93 -2.20 -19.14
N HIS A 276 -6.19 -2.82 -17.99
CA HIS A 276 -6.02 -2.23 -16.66
C HIS A 276 -6.80 -0.92 -16.47
N LEU A 277 -8.10 -0.98 -16.74
CA LEU A 277 -9.02 0.16 -16.74
C LEU A 277 -9.73 0.39 -15.39
N GLY A 278 -9.52 -0.45 -14.37
CA GLY A 278 -10.26 -0.36 -13.10
C GLY A 278 -10.19 1.01 -12.41
N ALA A 279 -9.18 1.83 -12.69
CA ALA A 279 -9.07 3.21 -12.18
C ALA A 279 -9.14 4.29 -13.29
N SER A 280 -9.44 3.90 -14.53
CA SER A 280 -9.40 4.77 -15.71
C SER A 280 -10.73 5.48 -15.94
N THR A 281 -11.15 6.27 -14.95
CA THR A 281 -12.34 7.14 -14.99
C THR A 281 -11.95 8.58 -14.71
N GLU A 282 -12.70 9.54 -15.24
CA GLU A 282 -12.44 10.97 -14.99
C GLU A 282 -12.43 11.28 -13.48
N GLU A 283 -13.40 10.73 -12.73
CA GLU A 283 -13.54 10.93 -11.30
C GLU A 283 -12.38 10.34 -10.51
N ALA A 284 -11.94 9.12 -10.84
CA ALA A 284 -10.81 8.51 -10.14
C ALA A 284 -9.52 9.25 -10.47
N GLN A 285 -9.29 9.60 -11.73
CA GLN A 285 -8.10 10.35 -12.15
C GLN A 285 -7.99 11.69 -11.44
N LEU A 286 -9.10 12.44 -11.35
CA LEU A 286 -9.14 13.70 -10.63
C LEU A 286 -8.84 13.51 -9.14
N LYS A 287 -9.53 12.58 -8.48
CA LYS A 287 -9.36 12.31 -7.04
C LYS A 287 -7.92 11.94 -6.70
N VAL A 288 -7.31 11.01 -7.45
CA VAL A 288 -5.95 10.55 -7.14
C VAL A 288 -4.90 11.62 -7.43
N ALA A 289 -5.09 12.43 -8.48
CA ALA A 289 -4.16 13.51 -8.81
C ALA A 289 -4.20 14.63 -7.77
N VAL A 290 -5.39 15.06 -7.35
CA VAL A 290 -5.56 16.06 -6.28
C VAL A 290 -4.96 15.54 -4.97
N ALA A 291 -5.32 14.32 -4.56
CA ALA A 291 -4.84 13.75 -3.30
C ALA A 291 -3.31 13.63 -3.23
N VAL A 292 -2.65 13.25 -4.33
CA VAL A 292 -1.19 13.19 -4.37
C VAL A 292 -0.56 14.56 -4.44
N ALA A 293 -1.12 15.47 -5.23
CA ALA A 293 -0.63 16.84 -5.34
C ALA A 293 -0.60 17.53 -3.96
N GLU A 294 -1.70 17.45 -3.22
CA GLU A 294 -1.77 18.06 -1.89
C GLU A 294 -0.81 17.39 -0.90
N GLN A 295 -0.65 16.05 -0.94
CA GLN A 295 0.30 15.35 -0.07
C GLN A 295 1.75 15.77 -0.32
N ILE A 296 2.13 15.97 -1.59
CA ILE A 296 3.45 16.50 -1.94
C ILE A 296 3.61 17.91 -1.40
N VAL A 297 2.59 18.76 -1.55
CA VAL A 297 2.63 20.12 -1.03
C VAL A 297 2.77 20.13 0.49
N ASP A 298 1.96 19.33 1.19
CA ASP A 298 2.00 19.18 2.63
C ASP A 298 3.41 18.72 3.08
N PHE A 299 3.94 17.65 2.48
CA PHE A 299 5.25 17.10 2.84
C PHE A 299 6.41 18.08 2.62
N LEU A 300 6.48 18.70 1.43
CA LEU A 300 7.52 19.68 1.12
C LEU A 300 7.39 20.96 1.98
N SER A 301 6.21 21.23 2.54
CA SER A 301 5.96 22.33 3.49
C SER A 301 6.17 21.92 4.96
N GLY A 302 6.68 20.73 5.24
CA GLY A 302 6.99 20.25 6.58
C GLY A 302 5.79 19.66 7.35
N LYS A 303 4.67 19.38 6.68
CA LYS A 303 3.52 18.66 7.25
C LYS A 303 3.62 17.16 6.95
N PRO A 304 2.99 16.29 7.75
CA PRO A 304 2.98 14.85 7.48
C PRO A 304 2.21 14.52 6.19
N ALA A 305 2.66 13.49 5.48
CA ALA A 305 1.92 12.91 4.37
C ALA A 305 0.74 12.06 4.89
N ARG A 306 -0.37 12.03 4.15
CA ARG A 306 -1.60 11.33 4.56
C ARG A 306 -1.56 9.83 4.29
N SER A 307 -0.90 9.42 3.21
CA SER A 307 -0.85 8.04 2.74
C SER A 307 0.57 7.63 2.36
N PRO A 308 1.53 7.67 3.32
CA PRO A 308 2.86 7.12 3.10
C PRO A 308 2.79 5.60 2.93
N VAL A 309 3.53 5.10 1.93
CA VAL A 309 3.62 3.68 1.57
C VAL A 309 4.77 3.02 2.33
N ASN A 310 5.94 3.64 2.34
CA ASN A 310 7.13 3.13 3.02
C ASN A 310 7.33 3.66 4.44
N LEU A 311 6.40 4.47 4.95
CA LEU A 311 6.40 4.95 6.32
C LEU A 311 4.98 4.95 6.94
N PRO A 312 4.28 3.80 6.96
CA PRO A 312 2.84 3.73 7.28
C PRO A 312 2.49 4.17 8.71
N ALA A 313 3.42 4.04 9.66
CA ALA A 313 3.23 4.50 11.04
C ALA A 313 3.19 6.04 11.17
N PHE A 314 3.68 6.79 10.18
CA PHE A 314 3.71 8.27 10.19
C PHE A 314 2.46 8.89 9.56
N ARG A 315 1.31 8.22 9.63
CA ARG A 315 0.02 8.81 9.24
C ARG A 315 -0.45 9.83 10.29
N PRO A 316 -1.22 10.87 9.92
CA PRO A 316 -1.62 11.93 10.84
C PRO A 316 -2.28 11.45 12.13
N GLU A 317 -3.11 10.40 12.05
CA GLU A 317 -3.84 9.85 13.20
C GLU A 317 -2.88 9.24 14.23
N VAL A 318 -1.91 8.44 13.77
CA VAL A 318 -0.89 7.80 14.61
C VAL A 318 0.12 8.82 15.13
N LEU A 319 0.53 9.76 14.27
CA LEU A 319 1.44 10.84 14.65
C LEU A 319 0.84 11.71 15.76
N GLY A 320 -0.47 11.92 15.79
CA GLY A 320 -1.15 12.67 16.84
C GLY A 320 -0.88 12.12 18.24
N GLU A 321 -0.86 10.79 18.39
CA GLU A 321 -0.59 10.11 19.66
C GLU A 321 0.88 10.27 20.10
N ALA A 322 1.82 10.13 19.16
CA ALA A 322 3.26 10.18 19.41
C ALA A 322 3.84 11.61 19.42
N ALA A 323 3.13 12.59 18.84
CA ALA A 323 3.58 13.97 18.61
C ALA A 323 4.23 14.64 19.83
N PRO A 324 3.68 14.54 21.05
CA PRO A 324 4.27 15.19 22.23
C PRO A 324 5.67 14.67 22.58
N TYR A 325 6.02 13.47 22.13
CA TYR A 325 7.24 12.77 22.53
C TYR A 325 8.33 12.77 21.46
N LEU A 326 8.02 13.14 20.20
CA LEU A 326 8.97 13.03 19.08
C LEU A 326 10.28 13.78 19.35
N GLY A 327 10.19 15.03 19.81
CA GLY A 327 11.39 15.83 20.10
C GLY A 327 12.23 15.28 21.24
N LEU A 328 11.60 14.64 22.24
CA LEU A 328 12.31 13.96 23.32
C LEU A 328 12.98 12.68 22.81
N ALA A 329 12.24 11.84 22.08
CA ALA A 329 12.73 10.59 21.50
C ALA A 329 13.97 10.80 20.61
N GLU A 330 13.96 11.82 19.76
CA GLU A 330 15.07 12.13 18.86
C GLU A 330 16.33 12.54 19.63
N ARG A 331 16.16 13.42 20.64
CA ARG A 331 17.26 13.91 21.49
C ARG A 331 17.84 12.79 22.35
N MET A 332 17.01 11.89 22.85
CA MET A 332 17.46 10.72 23.60
C MET A 332 18.31 9.79 22.72
N GLY A 333 17.90 9.55 21.47
CA GLY A 333 18.72 8.80 20.50
C GLY A 333 20.05 9.49 20.24
N SER A 334 20.02 10.80 19.98
CA SER A 334 21.22 11.62 19.73
C SER A 334 22.18 11.67 20.94
N LEU A 335 21.65 11.72 22.16
CA LEU A 335 22.45 11.67 23.38
C LEU A 335 23.10 10.29 23.55
N LEU A 336 22.34 9.21 23.37
CA LEU A 336 22.88 7.87 23.49
C LEU A 336 23.94 7.56 22.43
N ALA A 337 23.86 8.15 21.24
CA ALA A 337 24.91 8.02 20.22
C ALA A 337 26.25 8.65 20.64
N GLN A 338 26.21 9.68 21.49
CA GLN A 338 27.40 10.36 21.99
C GLN A 338 27.98 9.67 23.24
N LEU A 339 27.14 8.93 23.99
CA LEU A 339 27.53 8.24 25.21
C LEU A 339 27.97 6.79 24.96
N ALA A 340 27.34 6.10 24.02
CA ALA A 340 27.61 4.70 23.73
C ALA A 340 28.97 4.56 23.05
N GLU A 341 29.83 3.69 23.58
CA GLU A 341 31.13 3.40 22.98
C GLU A 341 31.04 2.15 22.10
N GLY A 342 31.58 2.24 20.88
CA GLY A 342 31.64 1.11 19.96
C GLY A 342 30.33 0.84 19.18
N PRO A 343 30.33 -0.22 18.35
CA PRO A 343 29.23 -0.47 17.42
C PRO A 343 27.95 -0.89 18.15
N ILE A 344 26.85 -0.26 17.80
CA ILE A 344 25.53 -0.55 18.37
C ILE A 344 25.07 -1.94 17.92
N GLN A 345 24.70 -2.78 18.88
CA GLN A 345 24.16 -4.13 18.65
C GLN A 345 22.64 -4.15 18.77
N SER A 346 22.08 -3.40 19.73
CA SER A 346 20.63 -3.31 19.90
C SER A 346 20.18 -1.97 20.45
N VAL A 347 18.96 -1.58 20.08
CA VAL A 347 18.24 -0.40 20.58
C VAL A 347 16.89 -0.89 21.11
N GLY A 348 16.65 -0.66 22.39
CA GLY A 348 15.41 -0.98 23.06
C GLY A 348 14.61 0.28 23.39
N LEU A 349 13.32 0.27 23.11
CA LEU A 349 12.34 1.21 23.65
C LEU A 349 11.43 0.46 24.64
N THR A 350 11.27 0.99 25.84
CA THR A 350 10.25 0.50 26.78
C THR A 350 9.40 1.63 27.32
N LEU A 351 8.08 1.54 27.08
CA LEU A 351 7.08 2.50 27.55
C LEU A 351 6.46 2.03 28.86
N PHE A 352 6.45 2.89 29.88
CA PHE A 352 5.91 2.58 31.19
C PHE A 352 4.70 3.44 31.55
N GLY A 353 3.76 2.83 32.30
CA GLY A 353 2.57 3.49 32.85
C GLY A 353 1.69 4.10 31.76
N GLU A 354 1.38 5.39 31.81
CA GLU A 354 0.45 6.01 30.84
C GLU A 354 0.97 5.95 29.39
N LEU A 355 2.29 5.90 29.21
CA LEU A 355 2.89 5.77 27.89
C LEU A 355 2.67 4.38 27.29
N ALA A 356 2.38 3.36 28.11
CA ALA A 356 2.07 2.02 27.63
C ALA A 356 0.72 1.95 26.88
N GLU A 357 -0.14 2.96 27.03
CA GLU A 357 -1.40 3.11 26.30
C GLU A 357 -1.21 3.62 24.86
N ILE A 358 0.00 4.06 24.49
CA ILE A 358 0.32 4.41 23.10
C ILE A 358 0.12 3.17 22.22
N SER A 359 -0.55 3.36 21.08
CA SER A 359 -0.80 2.28 20.14
C SER A 359 0.52 1.66 19.63
N ALA A 360 0.50 0.39 19.22
CA ALA A 360 1.70 -0.23 18.64
C ALA A 360 2.28 0.56 17.44
N PRO A 361 1.47 1.13 16.51
CA PRO A 361 1.99 2.03 15.49
C PRO A 361 2.67 3.29 16.06
N GLY A 362 2.13 3.88 17.14
CA GLY A 362 2.76 5.02 17.82
C GLY A 362 4.11 4.66 18.45
N GLU A 363 4.23 3.45 19.00
CA GLU A 363 5.51 2.93 19.51
C GLU A 363 6.57 2.82 18.39
N VAL A 364 6.18 2.33 17.21
CA VAL A 364 7.05 2.27 16.02
C VAL A 364 7.48 3.67 15.56
N VAL A 365 6.62 4.68 15.65
CA VAL A 365 7.01 6.07 15.37
C VAL A 365 8.15 6.48 16.30
N LEU A 366 7.99 6.24 17.60
CA LEU A 366 8.97 6.65 18.61
C LEU A 366 10.30 5.91 18.44
N SER A 367 10.28 4.60 18.21
CA SER A 367 11.50 3.83 17.93
C SER A 367 12.20 4.32 16.66
N THR A 368 11.45 4.63 15.59
CA THR A 368 12.00 5.18 14.35
C THR A 368 12.67 6.55 14.56
N VAL A 369 12.06 7.42 15.37
CA VAL A 369 12.61 8.74 15.70
C VAL A 369 13.86 8.62 16.57
N ILE A 370 13.89 7.69 17.54
CA ILE A 370 15.11 7.36 18.31
C ILE A 370 16.22 6.93 17.35
N LEU A 371 15.94 5.98 16.45
CA LEU A 371 16.92 5.46 15.49
C LEU A 371 17.45 6.57 14.59
N LYS A 372 16.58 7.49 14.15
CA LYS A 372 17.02 8.66 13.38
C LYS A 372 18.02 9.49 14.20
N GLY A 373 17.67 9.88 15.42
CA GLY A 373 18.56 10.66 16.29
C GLY A 373 19.89 9.96 16.58
N LEU A 374 19.83 8.66 16.82
CA LEU A 374 20.98 7.80 17.12
C LEU A 374 21.92 7.68 15.91
N LEU A 375 21.39 7.31 14.75
CA LEU A 375 22.19 7.02 13.55
C LEU A 375 22.69 8.29 12.86
N SER A 376 22.01 9.44 13.02
CA SER A 376 22.46 10.72 12.44
C SER A 376 23.84 11.14 12.93
N HIS A 377 24.28 10.73 14.13
CA HIS A 377 25.61 11.08 14.64
C HIS A 377 26.75 10.46 13.81
N GLU A 378 26.62 9.18 13.43
CA GLU A 378 27.65 8.47 12.66
C GLU A 378 27.50 8.66 11.15
N LEU A 379 26.25 8.74 10.66
CA LEU A 379 25.93 8.68 9.23
C LEU A 379 25.58 10.05 8.63
N GLY A 380 25.45 11.09 9.46
CA GLY A 380 25.16 12.45 9.05
C GLY A 380 23.76 12.63 8.45
N ASP A 381 23.65 13.60 7.54
CA ASP A 381 22.39 14.09 6.97
C ASP A 381 21.67 13.08 6.06
N GLY A 382 22.33 11.97 5.73
CA GLY A 382 21.72 10.87 4.96
C GLY A 382 20.66 10.08 5.73
N VAL A 383 20.53 10.28 7.05
CA VAL A 383 19.55 9.58 7.90
C VAL A 383 18.29 10.43 8.09
N ASN A 384 17.13 9.82 7.82
CA ASN A 384 15.82 10.42 8.06
C ASN A 384 14.81 9.37 8.55
N TYR A 385 13.56 9.80 8.81
CA TYR A 385 12.51 8.93 9.32
C TYR A 385 12.15 7.78 8.37
N VAL A 386 12.37 7.94 7.05
CA VAL A 386 12.07 6.92 6.05
C VAL A 386 13.09 5.78 6.10
N ASN A 387 14.38 6.10 6.22
CA ASN A 387 15.45 5.10 6.11
C ASN A 387 16.04 4.64 7.45
N ALA A 388 15.75 5.31 8.57
CA ALA A 388 16.35 4.98 9.88
C ALA A 388 16.19 3.50 10.28
N ALA A 389 14.98 2.96 10.19
CA ALA A 389 14.72 1.55 10.50
C ALA A 389 15.43 0.58 9.54
N HIS A 390 15.54 0.94 8.26
CA HIS A 390 16.28 0.15 7.27
C HIS A 390 17.79 0.16 7.53
N LEU A 391 18.36 1.34 7.83
CA LEU A 391 19.77 1.52 8.14
C LEU A 391 20.18 0.78 9.42
N ALA A 392 19.29 0.72 10.40
CA ALA A 392 19.48 -0.08 11.61
C ALA A 392 19.58 -1.58 11.27
N ARG A 393 18.60 -2.12 10.53
CA ARG A 393 18.58 -3.55 10.15
C ARG A 393 19.80 -3.97 9.32
N THR A 394 20.20 -3.15 8.33
CA THR A 394 21.36 -3.46 7.48
C THR A 394 22.69 -3.45 8.23
N ARG A 395 22.75 -2.75 9.37
CA ARG A 395 23.90 -2.78 10.30
C ARG A 395 23.80 -3.88 11.35
N GLY A 396 22.76 -4.73 11.29
CA GLY A 396 22.54 -5.78 12.28
C GLY A 396 22.05 -5.26 13.64
N ILE A 397 21.59 -4.01 13.72
CA ILE A 397 21.06 -3.42 14.96
C ILE A 397 19.68 -4.03 15.22
N GLN A 398 19.56 -4.75 16.34
CA GLN A 398 18.28 -5.29 16.79
C GLN A 398 17.44 -4.19 17.43
N VAL A 399 16.19 -4.03 16.98
CA VAL A 399 15.24 -3.09 17.58
C VAL A 399 14.27 -3.87 18.45
N VAL A 400 14.15 -3.49 19.72
CA VAL A 400 13.27 -4.13 20.70
C VAL A 400 12.26 -3.10 21.19
N GLU A 401 10.98 -3.38 20.97
CA GLU A 401 9.86 -2.57 21.42
C GLU A 401 9.15 -3.31 22.56
N GLY A 402 8.75 -2.58 23.59
CA GLY A 402 8.23 -3.14 24.83
C GLY A 402 7.38 -2.16 25.60
N ARG A 403 6.42 -2.70 26.35
CA ARG A 403 5.52 -1.92 27.21
C ARG A 403 5.31 -2.59 28.55
N SER A 404 5.13 -1.78 29.60
CA SER A 404 4.86 -2.26 30.95
C SER A 404 3.88 -1.35 31.69
N HIS A 405 2.73 -1.91 32.09
CA HIS A 405 1.76 -1.24 32.96
C HIS A 405 2.18 -1.27 34.45
N LYS A 406 3.24 -2.00 34.81
CA LYS A 406 3.84 -1.86 36.14
C LYS A 406 4.49 -0.48 36.24
N ALA A 407 4.06 0.31 37.22
CA ALA A 407 4.66 1.60 37.51
C ALA A 407 6.16 1.42 37.78
N ALA A 408 7.00 1.97 36.88
CA ALA A 408 8.29 2.47 37.30
C ALA A 408 8.04 3.57 38.36
N GLU A 409 9.03 3.93 39.16
CA GLU A 409 8.87 4.95 40.22
C GLU A 409 8.35 6.32 39.70
N SER A 410 8.36 6.55 38.38
CA SER A 410 7.56 7.58 37.69
C SER A 410 6.44 6.95 36.84
N SER A 411 5.23 7.50 36.93
CA SER A 411 4.06 7.00 36.19
C SER A 411 4.19 7.10 34.66
N ASN A 412 5.10 7.94 34.14
CA ASN A 412 5.26 8.21 32.70
C ASN A 412 6.76 8.18 32.33
N LEU A 413 7.34 6.97 32.22
CA LEU A 413 8.76 6.77 31.85
C LEU A 413 8.87 6.21 30.44
N PHE A 414 9.71 6.86 29.63
CA PHE A 414 10.14 6.45 28.31
C PHE A 414 11.59 5.98 28.43
N LEU A 415 11.87 4.68 28.44
CA LEU A 415 13.23 4.17 28.62
C LEU A 415 13.81 3.72 27.28
N VAL A 416 14.92 4.34 26.89
CA VAL A 416 15.72 3.92 25.73
C VAL A 416 16.98 3.22 26.23
N ARG A 417 17.29 2.08 25.63
CA ARG A 417 18.46 1.26 25.95
C ARG A 417 19.28 1.03 24.69
N VAL A 418 20.57 1.31 24.74
CA VAL A 418 21.53 1.00 23.67
C VAL A 418 22.54 0.02 24.21
N LYS A 419 22.77 -1.08 23.48
CA LYS A 419 23.76 -2.09 23.83
C LYS A 419 24.87 -2.11 22.79
N THR A 420 26.11 -2.18 23.26
CA THR A 420 27.32 -2.36 22.44
C THR A 420 28.17 -3.49 23.04
N PRO A 421 29.28 -3.91 22.41
CA PRO A 421 30.20 -4.87 23.01
C PRO A 421 30.82 -4.40 24.34
N THR A 422 30.91 -3.09 24.58
CA THR A 422 31.56 -2.53 25.77
C THR A 422 30.59 -2.28 26.93
N GLY A 423 29.27 -2.35 26.70
CA GLY A 423 28.31 -2.18 27.78
C GLY A 423 26.87 -1.93 27.33
N GLU A 424 26.09 -1.40 28.27
CA GLU A 424 24.72 -0.96 28.06
C GLU A 424 24.57 0.47 28.59
N TRP A 425 23.92 1.32 27.79
CA TRP A 425 23.60 2.71 28.13
C TRP A 425 22.09 2.88 28.13
N THR A 426 21.57 3.57 29.13
CA THR A 426 20.14 3.86 29.21
C THR A 426 19.88 5.34 29.38
N CYS A 427 18.81 5.79 28.74
CA CYS A 427 18.28 7.14 28.88
C CYS A 427 16.79 7.02 29.19
N GLY A 428 16.36 7.54 30.33
CA GLY A 428 14.96 7.65 30.69
C GLY A 428 14.45 9.07 30.46
N GLY A 429 13.39 9.20 29.69
CA GLY A 429 12.69 10.43 29.41
C GLY A 429 11.32 10.46 30.06
N SER A 430 10.85 11.66 30.41
CA SER A 430 9.48 11.86 30.85
C SER A 430 8.91 13.15 30.28
N LEU A 431 7.61 13.16 30.00
CA LEU A 431 6.86 14.36 29.66
C LEU A 431 5.86 14.63 30.78
N PRO A 432 6.13 15.60 31.67
CA PRO A 432 5.21 15.94 32.75
C PRO A 432 3.84 16.35 32.18
N ARG A 433 2.75 15.92 32.83
CA ARG A 433 1.38 16.29 32.43
C ARG A 433 1.25 17.82 32.30
N GLY A 434 0.74 18.27 31.15
CA GLY A 434 0.58 19.70 30.84
C GLY A 434 1.83 20.41 30.33
N SER A 435 3.00 19.75 30.30
CA SER A 435 4.22 20.28 29.70
C SER A 435 4.32 19.92 28.21
N ARG A 436 4.83 20.86 27.40
CA ARG A 436 5.30 20.58 26.03
C ARG A 436 6.80 20.29 25.95
N LYS A 437 7.49 20.33 27.08
CA LYS A 437 8.94 20.12 27.17
C LYS A 437 9.20 18.81 27.92
N GLY A 438 9.72 17.82 27.20
CA GLY A 438 10.22 16.59 27.80
C GLY A 438 11.47 16.86 28.66
N ARG A 439 11.74 15.98 29.61
CA ARG A 439 12.95 16.01 30.44
C ARG A 439 13.63 14.65 30.41
N ILE A 440 14.95 14.64 30.44
CA ILE A 440 15.71 13.43 30.74
C ILE A 440 15.73 13.29 32.25
N VAL A 441 15.18 12.19 32.75
CA VAL A 441 14.99 11.91 34.17
C VAL A 441 15.91 10.79 34.68
N GLN A 442 16.54 10.06 33.76
CA GLN A 442 17.46 8.98 34.07
C GLN A 442 18.55 8.88 33.01
N LEU A 443 19.79 8.68 33.45
CA LEU A 443 20.93 8.29 32.61
C LEU A 443 21.68 7.17 33.31
N ASN A 444 21.72 5.99 32.70
CA ASN A 444 22.21 4.76 33.33
C ASN A 444 21.52 4.55 34.69
N ASP A 445 22.31 4.34 35.75
CA ASP A 445 21.82 4.14 37.12
C ASP A 445 21.58 5.47 37.86
N PHE A 446 21.81 6.62 37.21
CA PHE A 446 21.68 7.94 37.84
C PHE A 446 20.34 8.57 37.52
N ARG A 447 19.68 9.10 38.56
CA ARG A 447 18.56 10.02 38.41
C ARG A 447 19.06 11.41 38.11
N VAL A 448 18.48 12.05 37.11
CA VAL A 448 18.86 13.38 36.65
C VAL A 448 17.61 14.23 36.40
N ASP A 449 17.78 15.53 36.16
CA ASP A 449 16.70 16.41 35.70
C ASP A 449 17.26 17.37 34.64
N LEU A 450 17.42 16.86 33.42
CA LEU A 450 18.07 17.59 32.33
C LEU A 450 17.05 18.05 31.28
N VAL A 451 17.29 19.24 30.76
CA VAL A 451 16.64 19.69 29.52
C VAL A 451 17.30 18.92 28.37
N PRO A 452 16.54 18.14 27.57
CA PRO A 452 17.09 17.26 26.53
C PRO A 452 17.78 18.00 25.40
#